data_AF-A0A7C7RQ37-F1
#
_entry.id   AF-A0A7C7RQ37-F1
#
_cell.length_a   1.000
_cell.length_b   1.000
_cell.length_c   1.000
_cell.angle_alpha   90.00
_cell.angle_beta   90.00
_cell.angle_gamma   90.00
#
_symmetry.space_group_name_H-M   'P 1'
#
loop_
_entity.id
_entity.type
_entity.pdbx_description
1 polymer ?
#
loop_
_entity_poly.entity_id
_entity_poly.type
_entity_poly.pdbx_seq_one_letter_code
_entity_poly.pdbx_strand_id
1 'polypeptide(L)'
;HQRLIVNKLAYKSDLPERGDIVVFHFPIDPDQDFIKRVIGLPGDNIEIDSGEVRVNGEVLIEPYIASTPSYVGAWHVPDNQLFVLGDNRNNSSDSHVWGTVPIESLIGKTLLIYWPPSDWALIEHIQFAIDAP
;
A
#
# COMPACT_ATOMS: atom_id res chain seq x y z
N HIS A 1 -8.36 2.91 -25.71
CA HIS A 1 -7.34 1.83 -25.70
C HIS A 1 -6.32 2.13 -24.61
N GLN A 2 -6.46 1.53 -23.43
CA GLN A 2 -5.47 1.67 -22.35
C GLN A 2 -4.34 0.67 -22.59
N ARG A 3 -3.10 1.10 -22.39
CA ARG A 3 -1.89 0.27 -22.53
C ARG A 3 -1.11 0.34 -21.23
N LEU A 4 -0.89 -0.82 -20.62
CA LEU A 4 0.00 -1.02 -19.48
C LEU A 4 1.44 -1.12 -20.01
N ILE A 5 2.38 -0.38 -19.45
CA ILE A 5 3.81 -0.58 -19.71
C ILE A 5 4.49 -0.83 -18.37
N VAL A 6 5.02 -2.05 -18.22
CA VAL A 6 5.78 -2.48 -17.05
C VAL A 6 7.26 -2.36 -17.39
N ASN A 7 8.01 -1.57 -16.63
CA ASN A 7 9.47 -1.56 -16.74
C ASN A 7 10.07 -2.61 -15.79
N LYS A 8 10.44 -3.76 -16.36
CA LYS A 8 10.98 -4.94 -15.64
C LYS A 8 12.46 -4.84 -15.24
N LEU A 9 13.18 -3.77 -15.60
CA LEU A 9 14.65 -3.73 -15.52
C LEU A 9 15.25 -2.89 -14.37
N ALA A 10 14.42 -2.23 -13.55
CA ALA A 10 14.90 -1.25 -12.57
C ALA A 10 15.10 -1.76 -11.13
N TYR A 11 14.61 -2.95 -10.76
CA TYR A 11 14.64 -3.43 -9.37
C TYR A 11 15.61 -4.60 -9.22
N LYS A 12 16.76 -4.36 -8.58
CA LYS A 12 17.78 -5.38 -8.29
C LYS A 12 17.36 -6.38 -7.20
N SER A 13 16.18 -6.23 -6.59
CA SER A 13 15.63 -7.15 -5.59
C SER A 13 14.16 -7.48 -5.89
N ASP A 14 13.70 -8.64 -5.42
CA ASP A 14 12.33 -9.10 -5.59
C ASP A 14 11.31 -8.53 -4.60
N LEU A 15 11.73 -7.58 -3.76
CA LEU A 15 11.00 -7.17 -2.56
C LEU A 15 10.42 -5.75 -2.70
N PRO A 16 9.20 -5.49 -2.16
CA PRO A 16 8.64 -4.15 -2.06
C PRO A 16 9.52 -3.21 -1.24
N GLU A 17 9.56 -1.94 -1.64
CA GLU A 17 10.25 -0.88 -0.94
C GLU A 17 9.27 0.06 -0.24
N ARG A 18 9.74 0.77 0.79
CA ARG A 18 8.91 1.76 1.49
C ARG A 18 8.51 2.86 0.51
N GLY A 19 7.23 3.17 0.48
CA GLY A 19 6.64 4.15 -0.44
C GLY A 19 6.06 3.54 -1.71
N ASP A 20 6.32 2.27 -2.02
CA ASP A 20 5.70 1.59 -3.15
C ASP A 20 4.17 1.55 -3.00
N ILE A 21 3.47 1.61 -4.13
CA ILE A 21 2.03 1.34 -4.19
C ILE A 21 1.85 -0.10 -4.66
N VAL A 22 1.18 -0.91 -3.85
CA VAL A 22 1.02 -2.35 -4.06
C VAL A 22 -0.44 -2.71 -4.22
N VAL A 23 -0.69 -3.76 -5.01
CA VAL A 23 -1.98 -4.42 -5.15
C VAL A 23 -1.90 -5.81 -4.52
N PHE A 24 -2.85 -6.15 -3.67
CA PHE A 24 -2.86 -7.40 -2.93
C PHE A 24 -4.28 -7.92 -2.72
N HIS A 25 -4.43 -9.24 -2.62
CA HIS A 25 -5.66 -9.85 -2.16
C HIS A 25 -5.82 -9.55 -0.67
N PHE A 26 -6.99 -9.04 -0.28
CA PHE A 26 -7.25 -8.67 1.10
C PHE A 26 -7.11 -9.89 2.03
N PRO A 27 -6.26 -9.85 3.08
CA PRO A 27 -5.96 -11.05 3.87
C PRO A 27 -7.16 -11.66 4.59
N ILE A 28 -8.23 -10.88 4.83
CA ILE A 28 -9.46 -11.35 5.49
C ILE A 28 -10.47 -11.89 4.48
N ASP A 29 -10.56 -11.30 3.29
CA ASP A 29 -11.46 -11.73 2.22
C ASP A 29 -10.72 -11.68 0.86
N PRO A 30 -10.06 -12.79 0.47
CA PRO A 30 -9.19 -12.82 -0.70
C PRO A 30 -9.88 -12.57 -2.05
N ASP A 31 -11.21 -12.56 -2.11
CA ASP A 31 -11.98 -12.21 -3.31
C ASP A 31 -11.95 -10.70 -3.60
N GLN A 32 -11.38 -9.90 -2.70
CA GLN A 32 -11.24 -8.44 -2.84
C GLN A 32 -9.78 -8.02 -3.02
N ASP A 33 -9.55 -7.17 -4.02
CA ASP A 33 -8.24 -6.59 -4.28
C ASP A 33 -8.13 -5.18 -3.69
N PHE A 34 -7.01 -4.89 -3.02
CA PHE A 34 -6.74 -3.61 -2.39
C PHE A 34 -5.51 -2.95 -2.99
N ILE A 35 -5.58 -1.62 -3.16
CA ILE A 35 -4.44 -0.78 -3.53
C ILE A 35 -4.08 0.11 -2.33
N LYS A 36 -2.84 0.03 -1.86
CA LYS A 36 -2.33 0.79 -0.72
C LYS A 36 -0.84 1.11 -0.89
N ARG A 37 -0.34 2.06 -0.10
CA ARG A 37 1.08 2.42 -0.05
C ARG A 37 1.78 1.65 1.05
N VAL A 38 2.96 1.10 0.75
CA VAL A 38 3.85 0.46 1.73
C VAL A 38 4.43 1.51 2.65
N ILE A 39 4.09 1.40 3.94
CA ILE A 39 4.56 2.30 4.99
C ILE A 39 5.57 1.61 5.90
N GLY A 40 5.42 0.31 6.15
CA GLY A 40 6.33 -0.51 6.97
C GLY A 40 6.80 -1.77 6.23
N LEU A 41 8.08 -2.08 6.37
CA LEU A 41 8.76 -3.27 5.86
C LEU A 41 8.97 -4.29 7.00
N PRO A 42 9.31 -5.56 6.68
CA PRO A 42 9.61 -6.56 7.69
C PRO A 42 10.59 -6.07 8.76
N GLY A 43 10.20 -6.24 10.03
CA GLY A 43 11.00 -5.84 11.20
C GLY A 43 10.78 -4.40 11.68
N ASP A 44 10.07 -3.56 10.92
CA ASP A 44 9.80 -2.18 11.33
C ASP A 44 8.86 -2.11 12.54
N ASN A 45 9.03 -1.06 13.33
CA ASN A 45 8.04 -0.59 14.30
C ASN A 45 7.39 0.68 13.76
N ILE A 46 6.07 0.65 13.62
CA ILE A 46 5.26 1.77 13.16
C ILE A 46 4.55 2.36 14.36
N GLU A 47 4.62 3.67 14.50
CA GLU A 47 3.88 4.40 15.52
C GLU A 47 3.17 5.56 14.85
N ILE A 48 1.87 5.70 15.12
CA ILE A 48 1.07 6.81 14.62
C ILE A 48 0.52 7.51 15.85
N ASP A 49 0.90 8.76 16.03
CA ASP A 49 0.43 9.61 17.12
C ASP A 49 0.52 11.07 16.70
N SER A 50 -0.38 11.91 17.23
CA SER A 50 -0.39 13.36 17.01
C SER A 50 -0.36 13.78 15.53
N GLY A 51 -0.92 12.96 14.63
CA GLY A 51 -0.96 13.22 13.19
C GLY A 51 0.33 12.90 12.43
N GLU A 52 1.30 12.25 13.08
CA GLU A 52 2.57 11.84 12.47
C GLU A 52 2.64 10.33 12.38
N VAL A 53 3.17 9.82 11.26
CA VAL A 53 3.60 8.43 11.15
C VAL A 53 5.09 8.38 11.42
N ARG A 54 5.51 7.51 12.34
CA ARG A 54 6.90 7.22 12.66
C ARG A 54 7.24 5.79 12.30
N VAL A 55 8.41 5.60 11.71
CA VAL A 55 8.98 4.28 11.42
C VAL A 55 10.29 4.17 12.20
N ASN A 56 10.37 3.20 13.11
CA ASN A 56 11.53 2.99 13.99
C ASN A 56 11.92 4.27 14.76
N GLY A 57 10.93 5.09 15.13
CA GLY A 57 11.10 6.35 15.86
C GLY A 57 11.33 7.59 14.98
N GLU A 58 11.60 7.42 13.68
CA GLU A 58 11.82 8.53 12.75
C GLU A 58 10.52 8.95 12.08
N VAL A 59 10.24 10.25 12.03
CA VAL A 59 9.04 10.79 11.36
C VAL A 59 9.14 10.54 9.85
N LEU A 60 8.12 9.88 9.30
CA LEU A 60 7.98 9.67 7.87
C LEU A 60 7.50 10.95 7.20
N ILE A 61 8.17 11.35 6.12
CA ILE A 61 7.77 12.51 5.32
C ILE A 61 6.77 12.06 4.25
N GLU A 62 5.56 12.62 4.29
CA GLU A 62 4.41 12.11 3.55
C GLU A 62 3.77 13.20 2.67
N PRO A 63 4.46 13.68 1.62
CA PRO A 63 3.96 14.78 0.78
C PRO A 63 2.74 14.38 -0.07
N TYR A 64 2.34 13.11 -0.03
CA TYR A 64 1.28 12.51 -0.84
C TYR A 64 -0.08 12.44 -0.11
N ILE A 65 -0.15 12.80 1.18
CA ILE A 65 -1.42 12.78 1.93
C ILE A 65 -2.10 14.16 1.90
N ALA A 66 -3.44 14.14 1.79
CA ALA A 66 -4.25 15.36 1.87
C ALA A 66 -4.57 15.78 3.31
N SER A 67 -4.48 14.85 4.27
CA SER A 67 -4.73 15.10 5.69
C SER A 67 -3.91 14.15 6.55
N THR A 68 -3.52 14.62 7.74
CA THR A 68 -2.81 13.82 8.72
C THR A 68 -3.73 12.77 9.36
N PRO A 69 -3.21 11.61 9.81
CA PRO A 69 -3.97 10.63 10.57
C PRO A 69 -4.63 11.25 11.81
N SER A 70 -5.91 10.94 12.06
CA SER A 70 -6.61 11.31 13.29
C SER A 70 -6.76 10.14 14.27
N TYR A 71 -6.00 9.08 14.06
CA TYR A 71 -5.98 7.87 14.87
C TYR A 71 -4.59 7.67 15.49
N VAL A 72 -4.56 6.90 16.58
CA VAL A 72 -3.34 6.56 17.32
C VAL A 72 -3.17 5.05 17.35
N GLY A 73 -1.94 4.58 17.17
CA GLY A 73 -1.63 3.17 17.30
C GLY A 73 -0.17 2.85 17.09
N ALA A 74 0.22 1.62 17.44
CA ALA A 74 1.55 1.10 17.26
C ALA A 74 1.49 -0.33 16.74
N TRP A 75 2.34 -0.65 15.77
CA TRP A 75 2.39 -1.95 15.12
C TRP A 75 3.83 -2.39 14.92
N HIS A 76 4.12 -3.64 15.25
CA HIS A 76 5.34 -4.29 14.82
C HIS A 76 5.05 -5.04 13.51
N VAL A 77 5.89 -4.87 12.50
CA VAL A 77 5.74 -5.54 11.21
C VAL A 77 6.48 -6.88 11.27
N PRO A 78 5.77 -8.03 11.27
CA PRO A 78 6.42 -9.32 11.32
C PRO A 78 7.27 -9.59 10.08
N ASP A 79 8.16 -10.58 10.19
CA ASP A 79 8.88 -11.12 9.05
C ASP A 79 7.91 -11.51 7.93
N ASN A 80 8.30 -11.24 6.67
CA ASN A 80 7.52 -11.50 5.46
C ASN A 80 6.16 -10.78 5.37
N GLN A 81 5.96 -9.71 6.13
CA GLN A 81 4.75 -8.88 6.05
C GLN A 81 5.07 -7.41 5.81
N LEU A 82 4.04 -6.66 5.42
CA LEU A 82 4.08 -5.23 5.16
C LEU A 82 3.04 -4.52 6.02
N PHE A 83 3.32 -3.29 6.40
CA PHE A 83 2.32 -2.37 6.92
C PHE A 83 1.96 -1.39 5.81
N VAL A 84 0.68 -1.31 5.45
CA VAL A 84 0.23 -0.47 4.32
C VAL A 84 -0.84 0.52 4.78
N LEU A 85 -0.76 1.76 4.27
CA LEU A 85 -1.78 2.79 4.50
C LEU A 85 -2.29 3.32 3.17
N GLY A 86 -3.54 3.80 3.17
CA GLY A 86 -4.06 4.62 2.08
C GLY A 86 -3.62 6.08 2.24
N ASP A 87 -3.43 6.76 1.10
CA ASP A 87 -3.07 8.19 1.09
C ASP A 87 -4.23 9.06 1.63
N ASN A 88 -5.49 8.58 1.52
CA ASN A 88 -6.65 9.17 2.20
C ASN A 88 -6.79 8.62 3.63
N ARG A 89 -5.88 9.03 4.51
CA ARG A 89 -5.64 8.43 5.84
C ARG A 89 -6.89 8.14 6.64
N ASN A 90 -7.73 9.14 6.83
CA ASN A 90 -8.87 9.07 7.74
C ASN A 90 -10.09 8.36 7.13
N ASN A 91 -10.02 7.96 5.86
CA ASN A 91 -11.10 7.33 5.13
C ASN A 91 -10.63 6.11 4.32
N SER A 92 -9.61 5.41 4.82
CA SER A 92 -9.05 4.22 4.19
C SER A 92 -9.20 3.03 5.14
N SER A 93 -9.65 1.89 4.63
CA SER A 93 -9.56 0.62 5.34
C SER A 93 -8.22 -0.02 4.97
N ASP A 94 -7.27 -0.01 5.90
CA ASP A 94 -5.89 -0.47 5.69
C ASP A 94 -5.27 -1.01 6.99
N SER A 95 -3.94 -1.13 7.06
CA SER A 95 -3.28 -1.84 8.16
C SER A 95 -3.53 -1.24 9.54
N HIS A 96 -3.94 0.03 9.65
CA HIS A 96 -4.32 0.58 10.95
C HIS A 96 -5.62 -0.03 11.51
N VAL A 97 -6.46 -0.63 10.68
CA VAL A 97 -7.73 -1.27 11.06
C VAL A 97 -7.57 -2.78 11.23
N TRP A 98 -6.91 -3.43 10.26
CA TRP A 98 -6.91 -4.90 10.15
C TRP A 98 -5.52 -5.54 10.25
N GLY A 99 -4.46 -4.76 10.44
CA GLY A 99 -3.10 -5.27 10.64
C GLY A 99 -2.28 -5.44 9.36
N THR A 100 -1.22 -6.23 9.42
CA THR A 100 -0.21 -6.32 8.36
C THR A 100 -0.63 -7.24 7.20
N VAL A 101 0.01 -7.07 6.05
CA VAL A 101 -0.24 -7.82 4.82
C VAL A 101 0.91 -8.80 4.56
N PRO A 102 0.66 -10.10 4.40
CA PRO A 102 1.70 -11.03 3.93
C PRO A 102 2.21 -10.65 2.53
N ILE A 103 3.53 -10.67 2.32
CA ILE A 103 4.14 -10.39 1.00
C ILE A 103 3.65 -11.38 -0.06
N GLU A 104 3.28 -12.60 0.33
CA GLU A 104 2.68 -13.59 -0.56
C GLU A 104 1.26 -13.25 -1.04
N SER A 105 0.54 -12.39 -0.33
CA SER A 105 -0.79 -11.91 -0.75
C SER A 105 -0.72 -10.88 -1.89
N LEU A 106 0.48 -10.42 -2.23
CA LEU A 106 0.69 -9.56 -3.38
C LEU A 106 0.40 -10.36 -4.66
N ILE A 107 -0.58 -9.91 -5.45
CA ILE A 107 -1.09 -10.60 -6.66
C ILE A 107 0.02 -10.78 -7.72
N GLY A 108 1.06 -9.94 -7.66
CA GLY A 108 2.25 -10.07 -8.47
C GLY A 108 3.10 -8.82 -8.40
N LYS A 109 4.34 -8.93 -8.88
CA LYS A 109 5.37 -7.89 -8.89
C LYS A 109 5.12 -6.74 -9.89
N THR A 110 3.85 -6.48 -10.19
CA THR A 110 3.39 -5.43 -11.10
C THR A 110 3.19 -4.15 -10.31
N LEU A 111 4.31 -3.47 -10.09
CA LEU A 111 4.41 -2.03 -9.89
C LEU A 111 3.48 -1.32 -10.89
N LEU A 112 2.31 -0.89 -10.45
CA LEU A 112 1.45 0.01 -11.21
C LEU A 112 1.81 1.43 -10.75
N ILE A 113 2.89 1.98 -11.29
CA ILE A 113 3.18 3.41 -11.20
C ILE A 113 2.27 4.10 -12.23
N TYR A 114 1.25 4.81 -11.76
CA TYR A 114 0.49 5.74 -12.59
C TYR A 114 0.42 7.14 -11.94
N TRP A 115 0.93 8.12 -12.69
CA TRP A 115 0.84 9.57 -12.47
C TRP A 115 0.68 10.23 -13.86
N PRO A 116 -0.13 11.30 -14.13
CA PRO A 116 -0.55 12.44 -13.26
C PRO A 116 -2.08 12.62 -12.96
N PRO A 117 -2.49 13.65 -12.17
CA PRO A 117 -3.55 13.60 -11.13
C PRO A 117 -4.84 14.47 -11.33
N SER A 118 -5.67 14.24 -12.35
CA SER A 118 -6.83 15.14 -12.61
C SER A 118 -8.21 14.64 -12.18
N ASP A 119 -8.52 13.34 -12.16
CA ASP A 119 -9.92 12.88 -12.20
C ASP A 119 -10.25 11.77 -11.18
N TRP A 120 -10.11 12.04 -9.88
CA TRP A 120 -10.39 11.04 -8.83
C TRP A 120 -11.83 11.05 -8.28
N ALA A 121 -12.77 11.69 -8.99
CA ALA A 121 -14.18 11.43 -8.77
C ALA A 121 -14.60 10.27 -9.69
N LEU A 122 -14.87 9.09 -9.09
CA LEU A 122 -15.45 7.90 -9.72
C LEU A 122 -14.43 6.92 -10.36
N ILE A 123 -13.90 5.99 -9.56
CA ILE A 123 -13.65 4.64 -10.08
C ILE A 123 -14.61 3.70 -9.35
N GLU A 124 -15.81 3.59 -9.90
CA GLU A 124 -16.64 2.40 -9.72
C GLU A 124 -15.99 1.24 -10.50
N HIS A 125 -15.86 0.09 -9.82
CA HIS A 125 -15.59 -1.24 -10.36
C HIS A 125 -14.64 -1.34 -11.56
N ILE A 126 -13.36 -1.65 -11.30
CA ILE A 126 -12.52 -2.30 -12.31
C ILE A 126 -12.49 -3.79 -11.99
N GLN A 127 -13.19 -4.56 -12.81
CA GLN A 127 -13.03 -6.01 -12.91
C GLN A 127 -11.70 -6.27 -13.63
N PHE A 128 -10.71 -6.83 -12.93
CA PHE A 128 -9.51 -7.35 -13.61
C PHE A 128 -9.86 -8.70 -14.26
N ALA A 129 -10.13 -8.68 -15.56
CA ALA A 129 -10.09 -9.88 -16.38
C ALA A 129 -8.62 -10.25 -16.60
N ILE A 130 -8.18 -11.35 -15.99
CA ILE A 130 -6.91 -11.98 -16.33
C ILE A 130 -7.24 -13.09 -17.32
N ASP A 131 -7.15 -12.79 -18.61
CA ASP A 131 -7.10 -13.84 -19.63
C ASP A 131 -5.79 -14.60 -19.46
N ALA A 132 -5.89 -15.86 -19.05
CA ALA A 132 -4.88 -16.90 -19.26
C ALA A 132 -5.42 -17.86 -20.33
N PRO A 133 -4.54 -18.48 -21.15
CA PRO A 133 -4.89 -19.05 -22.46
C PRO A 133 -5.95 -20.17 -22.45
#